data_AF-A0AAU2X255-F1
#
_entry.id   AF-A0AAU2X255-F1
#
_cell.length_a   1.000
_cell.length_b   1.000
_cell.length_c   1.000
_cell.angle_alpha   90.00
_cell.angle_beta   90.00
_cell.angle_gamma   90.00
#
_symmetry.space_group_name_H-M   'P 1'
#
loop_
_entity.id
_entity.type
_entity.pdbx_description
1 polymer ?
#
loop_
_entity_poly.entity_id
_entity_poly.type
_entity_poly.pdbx_seq_one_letter_code
_entity_poly.pdbx_strand_id
1 'polypeptide(L)'
;MYEVAVQHPAIEERRYICADLAELRTLVWGVAQAQGNPIAADDGDEMLAEVANARRRADFFDFGLLRVEQCSVRIELAEESDCDGHDSVYAALGESQYCDGTCRPGVRFKRAALHDLTAALESAEAEAAGECDGCGLEVDQRCVGCGRCNCDQHDGCVRPSVLQP
;
A
#
# COMPACT_ATOMS: atom_id res chain seq x y z
N MET A 1 16.36 11.00 -4.84
CA MET A 1 14.94 10.65 -4.78
C MET A 1 14.84 9.13 -4.79
N TYR A 2 13.79 8.58 -4.20
CA TYR A 2 13.65 7.13 -4.05
C TYR A 2 12.32 6.66 -4.63
N GLU A 3 12.36 5.56 -5.38
CA GLU A 3 11.18 4.74 -5.65
C GLU A 3 11.05 3.71 -4.53
N VAL A 4 9.84 3.58 -4.00
CA VAL A 4 9.54 2.73 -2.85
C VAL A 4 8.40 1.80 -3.19
N ALA A 5 8.68 0.50 -3.23
CA ALA A 5 7.69 -0.54 -3.42
C ALA A 5 7.29 -1.14 -2.07
N VAL A 6 5.99 -1.11 -1.78
CA VAL A 6 5.37 -1.78 -0.63
C VAL A 6 4.72 -3.06 -1.13
N GLN A 7 5.24 -4.19 -0.67
CA GLN A 7 4.76 -5.53 -1.00
C GLN A 7 4.12 -6.18 0.22
N HIS A 8 2.99 -6.85 0.02
CA HIS A 8 2.30 -7.64 1.02
C HIS A 8 1.75 -8.89 0.34
N PRO A 9 1.74 -10.08 0.97
CA PRO A 9 1.34 -11.32 0.32
C PRO A 9 -0.10 -11.34 -0.19
N ALA A 10 -0.97 -10.52 0.39
CA ALA A 10 -2.42 -10.54 0.11
C ALA A 10 -2.93 -9.30 -0.66
N ILE A 11 -2.08 -8.34 -1.02
CA ILE A 11 -2.48 -7.19 -1.84
C ILE A 11 -1.46 -6.95 -2.97
N GLU A 12 -1.90 -6.28 -4.03
CA GLU A 12 -1.01 -5.89 -5.12
C GLU A 12 0.10 -4.94 -4.65
N GLU A 13 1.27 -5.02 -5.28
CA GLU A 13 2.40 -4.14 -5.01
C GLU A 13 2.00 -2.67 -5.23
N ARG A 14 2.35 -1.82 -4.27
CA ARG A 14 2.12 -0.38 -4.37
C ARG A 14 3.43 0.38 -4.43
N ARG A 15 3.56 1.28 -5.40
CA ARG A 15 4.77 2.09 -5.62
C ARG A 15 4.54 3.54 -5.28
N TYR A 16 5.52 4.12 -4.61
CA TYR A 16 5.53 5.51 -4.20
C TYR A 16 6.88 6.16 -4.48
N ILE A 17 6.86 7.47 -4.64
CA ILE A 17 8.08 8.28 -4.75
C ILE A 17 8.30 9.05 -3.44
N CYS A 18 9.53 9.01 -2.93
CA CYS A 18 9.97 9.76 -1.76
C CYS A 18 11.12 10.70 -2.14
N ALA A 19 10.99 11.99 -1.84
CA ALA A 19 12.00 12.99 -2.17
C ALA A 19 13.25 12.81 -1.31
N ASP A 20 13.05 12.52 -0.03
CA ASP A 20 14.09 12.53 1.00
C ASP A 20 13.81 11.49 2.10
N LEU A 21 14.69 11.49 3.12
CA LEU A 21 14.57 10.62 4.28
C LEU A 21 13.32 10.91 5.13
N ALA A 22 12.83 12.15 5.16
CA ALA A 22 11.64 12.50 5.93
C ALA A 22 10.39 11.88 5.30
N GLU A 23 10.27 11.93 3.97
CA GLU A 23 9.18 11.26 3.23
C GLU A 23 9.28 9.74 3.32
N LEU A 24 10.49 9.16 3.23
CA LEU A 24 10.70 7.72 3.44
C LEU A 24 10.22 7.28 4.82
N ARG A 25 10.58 8.05 5.86
CA ARG A 25 10.12 7.81 7.22
C ARG A 25 8.60 7.89 7.31
N THR A 26 7.98 8.92 6.73
CA THR A 26 6.52 9.06 6.74
C THR A 26 5.83 7.86 6.07
N LEU A 27 6.37 7.36 4.96
CA LEU A 27 5.86 6.16 4.29
C LEU A 27 5.96 4.93 5.20
N VAL A 28 7.13 4.67 5.79
CA VAL A 28 7.34 3.50 6.66
C VAL A 28 6.42 3.51 7.88
N TRP A 29 6.24 4.66 8.52
CA TRP A 29 5.30 4.81 9.64
C TRP A 29 3.86 4.63 9.18
N GLY A 30 3.52 5.14 8.00
CA GLY A 30 2.22 4.93 7.38
C GLY A 30 1.92 3.47 7.09
N VAL A 31 2.91 2.70 6.63
CA VAL A 31 2.77 1.25 6.40
C VAL A 31 2.52 0.51 7.71
N ALA A 32 3.23 0.85 8.78
CA ALA A 32 2.99 0.27 10.11
C ALA A 32 1.58 0.63 10.63
N GLN A 33 1.19 1.90 10.50
CA GLN A 33 -0.13 2.39 10.85
C GLN A 33 -1.25 1.72 10.05
N ALA A 34 -1.05 1.47 8.75
CA ALA A 34 -2.03 0.84 7.88
C ALA A 34 -2.31 -0.62 8.27
N GLN A 35 -1.37 -1.26 8.96
CA GLN A 35 -1.49 -2.61 9.52
C GLN A 35 -2.03 -2.61 10.96
N GLY A 36 -2.52 -1.46 11.46
CA GLY A 36 -3.04 -1.34 12.83
C GLY A 36 -1.97 -1.29 13.93
N ASN A 37 -0.68 -1.30 13.57
CA ASN A 37 0.44 -1.32 14.51
C ASN A 37 1.31 -0.06 14.36
N PRO A 38 0.82 1.12 14.78
CA PRO A 38 1.60 2.34 14.69
C PRO A 38 2.85 2.24 15.56
N ILE A 39 3.98 2.67 15.01
CA ILE A 39 5.27 2.66 15.70
C ILE A 39 5.20 3.57 16.92
N ALA A 40 5.47 3.00 18.10
CA ALA A 40 5.45 3.74 19.36
C ALA A 40 6.57 4.77 19.41
N ALA A 41 6.40 5.79 20.25
CA ALA A 41 7.41 6.84 20.41
C ALA A 41 8.78 6.26 20.87
N ASP A 42 8.76 5.28 21.75
CA ASP A 42 9.96 4.66 22.33
C ASP A 42 10.71 3.76 21.32
N ASP A 43 10.00 3.21 20.33
CA ASP A 43 10.58 2.40 19.24
C ASP A 43 10.99 3.26 18.03
N GLY A 44 10.72 4.57 18.08
CA GLY A 44 10.94 5.49 16.97
C GLY A 44 12.41 5.61 16.58
N ASP A 45 13.33 5.59 17.54
CA ASP A 45 14.77 5.73 17.28
C ASP A 45 15.36 4.50 16.59
N GLU A 46 14.91 3.31 16.95
CA GLU A 46 15.31 2.06 16.30
C GLU A 46 14.82 2.04 14.84
N MET A 47 13.53 2.33 14.62
CA MET A 47 13.02 2.40 13.25
C MET A 47 13.70 3.50 12.43
N LEU A 48 14.04 4.64 13.04
CA LEU A 48 14.80 5.70 12.36
C LEU A 48 16.15 5.19 11.85
N ALA A 49 16.85 4.41 12.67
CA ALA A 49 18.11 3.81 12.29
C ALA A 49 17.94 2.78 11.15
N GLU A 50 16.90 1.96 11.21
CA GLU A 50 16.56 0.98 10.16
C GLU A 50 16.22 1.65 8.82
N VAL A 51 15.41 2.70 8.81
CA VAL A 51 15.12 3.47 7.58
C VAL A 51 16.38 4.13 7.03
N ALA A 52 17.22 4.71 7.89
CA ALA A 52 18.49 5.30 7.47
C ALA A 52 19.44 4.26 6.88
N ASN A 53 19.48 3.06 7.45
CA ASN A 53 20.28 1.93 6.96
C ASN A 53 19.74 1.43 5.61
N ALA A 54 18.43 1.26 5.46
CA ALA A 54 17.81 0.86 4.20
C ALA A 54 18.05 1.88 3.09
N ARG A 55 17.89 3.18 3.38
CA ARG A 55 18.26 4.27 2.46
C ARG A 55 19.73 4.18 2.05
N ARG A 56 20.64 4.04 3.02
CA ARG A 56 22.07 3.91 2.74
C ARG A 56 22.35 2.69 1.85
N ARG A 57 21.64 1.59 2.04
CA ARG A 57 21.78 0.43 1.16
C ARG A 57 21.33 0.74 -0.26
N ALA A 58 20.22 1.44 -0.44
CA ALA A 58 19.80 1.91 -1.77
C ALA A 58 20.87 2.81 -2.43
N ASP A 59 21.50 3.71 -1.65
CA ASP A 59 22.52 4.63 -2.15
C ASP A 59 23.83 3.91 -2.60
N PHE A 60 24.17 2.75 -2.02
CA PHE A 60 25.46 2.08 -2.24
C PHE A 60 25.37 0.69 -2.90
N PHE A 61 24.22 0.04 -2.85
CA PHE A 61 23.99 -1.35 -3.27
C PHE A 61 22.72 -1.49 -4.14
N ASP A 62 22.32 -0.43 -4.82
CA ASP A 62 21.16 -0.31 -5.72
C ASP A 62 19.79 -0.38 -5.03
N PHE A 63 19.64 -1.15 -3.95
CA PHE A 63 18.41 -1.21 -3.19
C PHE A 63 18.60 -1.42 -1.68
N GLY A 64 17.64 -0.89 -0.92
CA GLY A 64 17.41 -1.19 0.49
C GLY A 64 16.16 -2.03 0.65
N LEU A 65 16.16 -2.97 1.59
CA LEU A 65 14.98 -3.71 1.98
C LEU A 65 14.76 -3.54 3.48
N LEU A 66 13.55 -3.16 3.83
CA LEU A 66 13.07 -3.03 5.20
C LEU A 66 11.82 -3.88 5.37
N ARG A 67 11.72 -4.61 6.47
CA ARG A 67 10.49 -5.33 6.81
C ARG A 67 9.71 -4.49 7.83
N VAL A 68 8.43 -4.26 7.54
CA VAL A 68 7.52 -3.51 8.40
C VAL A 68 6.31 -4.40 8.63
N GLU A 69 6.35 -5.17 9.71
CA GLU A 69 5.36 -6.21 10.01
C GLU A 69 5.23 -7.23 8.87
N GLN A 70 4.05 -7.29 8.24
CA GLN A 70 3.72 -8.20 7.13
C GLN A 70 4.13 -7.62 5.77
N CYS A 71 4.43 -6.33 5.71
CA CYS A 71 4.88 -5.65 4.51
C CYS A 71 6.41 -5.71 4.35
N SER A 72 6.85 -5.86 3.10
CA SER A 72 8.23 -5.61 2.69
C SER A 72 8.30 -4.27 1.96
N VAL A 73 9.18 -3.39 2.40
CA VAL A 73 9.42 -2.06 1.83
C VAL A 73 10.77 -2.09 1.12
N ARG A 74 10.73 -2.10 -0.21
CA ARG A 74 11.92 -2.01 -1.07
C ARG A 74 12.13 -0.56 -1.46
N ILE A 75 13.35 -0.06 -1.27
CA ILE A 75 13.76 1.32 -1.55
C ILE A 75 14.83 1.26 -2.63
N GLU A 76 14.62 1.97 -3.73
CA GLU A 76 15.56 2.08 -4.85
C GLU A 76 15.78 3.55 -5.18
N LEU A 77 16.91 3.88 -5.81
CA LEU A 77 17.08 5.21 -6.38
C LEU A 77 16.07 5.39 -7.51
N ALA A 78 15.29 6.48 -7.47
CA ALA A 78 14.40 6.80 -8.57
C ALA A 78 15.23 7.18 -9.79
N GLU A 79 14.98 6.53 -10.92
CA GLU A 79 15.58 6.89 -12.20
C GLU A 79 15.06 8.26 -12.67
N GLU A 80 15.85 8.93 -13.52
CA GLU A 80 15.38 10.13 -14.20
C GLU A 80 14.14 9.83 -15.02
N SER A 81 13.16 10.73 -14.96
CA SER A 81 11.92 10.60 -15.72
C SER A 81 12.24 10.53 -17.21
N ASP A 82 11.79 9.48 -17.91
CA ASP A 82 11.81 9.33 -19.38
C ASP A 82 10.85 10.31 -20.09
N CYS A 83 10.79 11.57 -19.64
CA CYS A 83 10.02 12.62 -20.30
C CYS A 83 11.03 13.53 -21.00
N ASP A 84 10.99 13.56 -22.34
CA ASP A 84 11.80 14.43 -23.20
C ASP A 84 11.63 15.94 -22.86
N GLY A 85 10.61 16.31 -22.07
CA GLY A 85 10.34 17.68 -21.60
C GLY A 85 10.96 18.05 -20.25
N HIS A 86 11.54 17.11 -19.51
CA HIS A 86 12.02 17.34 -18.14
C HIS A 86 13.48 16.95 -17.95
N ASP A 87 14.38 17.93 -17.97
CA ASP A 87 15.82 17.78 -17.61
C ASP A 87 16.05 17.55 -16.09
N SER A 88 15.01 17.18 -15.33
CA SER A 88 15.06 17.16 -13.87
C SER A 88 14.15 16.10 -13.25
N VAL A 89 14.75 15.26 -12.40
CA VAL A 89 14.04 14.32 -11.50
C VAL A 89 13.00 15.02 -10.61
N TYR A 90 13.13 16.32 -10.38
CA TYR A 90 12.20 17.12 -9.58
C TYR A 90 10.95 17.53 -10.35
N ALA A 91 10.86 17.32 -11.67
CA ALA A 91 9.63 17.58 -12.41
C ALA A 91 8.47 16.67 -11.95
N ALA A 92 8.76 15.46 -11.49
CA ALA A 92 7.81 14.56 -10.83
C ALA A 92 7.28 15.09 -9.47
N LEU A 93 7.82 16.20 -8.96
CA LEU A 93 7.32 16.95 -7.79
C LEU A 93 6.41 18.12 -8.16
N GLY A 94 6.15 18.37 -9.44
CA GLY A 94 5.28 19.46 -9.90
C GLY A 94 5.99 20.78 -10.16
N GLU A 95 7.31 20.78 -10.42
CA GLU A 95 7.98 21.96 -10.96
C GLU A 95 7.46 22.28 -12.37
N SER A 96 7.14 23.55 -12.62
CA SER A 96 6.60 24.01 -13.90
C SER A 96 7.70 24.09 -14.95
N GLN A 97 7.92 23.01 -15.69
CA GLN A 97 8.68 23.00 -16.93
C GLN A 97 7.85 22.37 -18.06
N TYR A 98 8.22 22.71 -19.31
CA TYR A 98 7.48 22.34 -20.51
C TYR A 98 7.32 20.82 -20.58
N CYS A 99 6.10 20.34 -20.39
CA CYS A 99 5.74 18.93 -20.47
C CYS A 99 4.97 18.73 -21.77
N ASP A 100 5.34 17.71 -22.55
CA ASP A 100 4.59 17.30 -23.75
C ASP A 100 3.24 16.61 -23.42
N GLY A 101 2.94 16.45 -22.13
CA GLY A 101 1.72 15.86 -21.61
C GLY A 101 1.81 14.36 -21.35
N THR A 102 2.96 13.72 -21.63
CA THR A 102 3.16 12.28 -21.37
C THR A 102 3.63 12.01 -19.93
N CYS A 103 4.19 13.01 -19.26
CA CYS A 103 4.65 12.89 -17.88
C CYS A 103 3.50 12.52 -16.94
N ARG A 104 3.65 11.41 -16.21
CA ARG A 104 2.80 11.06 -15.08
C ARG A 104 3.58 11.36 -13.79
N PRO A 105 3.10 12.28 -12.93
CA PRO A 105 3.77 12.53 -11.66
C PRO A 105 3.74 11.26 -10.82
N GLY A 106 4.88 10.91 -10.23
CA GLY A 106 4.99 9.76 -9.34
C GLY A 106 4.04 9.88 -8.15
N VAL A 107 3.43 8.77 -7.74
CA VAL A 107 2.48 8.75 -6.62
C VAL A 107 3.22 9.02 -5.32
N ARG A 108 2.84 10.08 -4.60
CA ARG A 108 3.41 10.41 -3.28
C ARG A 108 2.63 9.69 -2.19
N PHE A 109 3.34 9.22 -1.16
CA PHE A 109 2.67 8.71 0.03
C PHE A 109 2.10 9.87 0.86
N LYS A 110 0.81 10.14 0.65
CA LYS A 110 0.03 11.19 1.35
C LYS A 110 -1.15 10.55 2.09
N ARG A 111 -1.93 11.36 2.81
CA ARG A 111 -3.09 10.88 3.59
C ARG A 111 -4.05 9.99 2.79
N ALA A 112 -4.29 10.28 1.50
CA ALA A 112 -5.11 9.43 0.64
C ALA A 112 -4.49 8.04 0.43
N ALA A 113 -3.20 7.98 0.09
CA ALA A 113 -2.47 6.72 -0.08
C ALA A 113 -2.43 5.88 1.21
N LEU A 114 -2.37 6.52 2.38
CA LEU A 114 -2.51 5.84 3.67
C LEU A 114 -3.88 5.16 3.79
N HIS A 115 -4.97 5.92 3.58
CA HIS A 115 -6.33 5.37 3.61
C HIS A 115 -6.52 4.23 2.61
N ASP A 116 -6.02 4.40 1.39
CA ASP A 116 -6.14 3.38 0.34
C ASP A 116 -5.35 2.11 0.70
N LEU A 117 -4.21 2.25 1.37
CA LEU A 117 -3.41 1.11 1.82
C LEU A 117 -4.08 0.40 3.00
N THR A 118 -4.57 1.15 3.99
CA THR A 118 -5.34 0.61 5.11
C THR A 118 -6.54 -0.19 4.61
N ALA A 119 -7.37 0.39 3.75
CA ALA A 119 -8.56 -0.28 3.23
C ALA A 119 -8.22 -1.58 2.48
N ALA A 120 -7.13 -1.61 1.71
CA ALA A 120 -6.73 -2.83 1.02
C ALA A 120 -6.21 -3.92 1.97
N LEU A 121 -5.49 -3.54 3.02
CA LEU A 121 -5.01 -4.49 4.02
C LEU A 121 -6.16 -5.03 4.87
N GLU A 122 -7.09 -4.18 5.30
CA GLU A 122 -8.30 -4.57 6.03
C GLU A 122 -9.18 -5.50 5.20
N SER A 123 -9.41 -5.18 3.92
CA SER A 123 -10.16 -6.03 2.99
C SER A 123 -9.48 -7.40 2.82
N ALA A 124 -8.16 -7.44 2.66
CA ALA A 124 -7.42 -8.69 2.56
C ALA A 124 -7.45 -9.52 3.86
N GLU A 125 -7.43 -8.88 5.03
CA GLU A 125 -7.58 -9.54 6.33
C GLU A 125 -8.99 -10.12 6.50
N ALA A 126 -10.02 -9.34 6.15
CA ALA A 126 -11.40 -9.77 6.15
C ALA A 126 -11.59 -10.99 5.23
N GLU A 127 -11.09 -10.93 3.99
CA GLU A 127 -11.15 -12.07 3.07
C GLU A 127 -10.44 -13.31 3.62
N ALA A 128 -9.29 -13.15 4.28
CA ALA A 128 -8.54 -14.25 4.90
C ALA A 128 -9.28 -14.84 6.12
N ALA A 129 -10.00 -14.02 6.89
CA ALA A 129 -10.91 -14.45 7.95
C ALA A 129 -12.19 -15.10 7.39
N GLY A 130 -12.43 -14.99 6.08
CA GLY A 130 -13.65 -15.45 5.43
C GLY A 130 -14.83 -14.50 5.67
N GLU A 131 -14.57 -13.22 5.89
CA GLU A 131 -15.52 -12.11 5.92
C GLU A 131 -15.71 -11.52 4.51
N CYS A 132 -16.89 -10.96 4.27
CA CYS A 132 -17.32 -10.48 2.95
C CYS A 132 -17.20 -8.96 2.95
N ASP A 133 -16.17 -8.39 2.31
CA ASP A 133 -15.85 -6.96 2.36
C ASP A 133 -17.05 -6.06 1.97
N GLY A 134 -17.87 -6.49 1.00
CA GLY A 134 -19.06 -5.75 0.59
C GLY A 134 -20.22 -5.71 1.59
N CYS A 135 -20.32 -6.63 2.56
CA CYS A 135 -21.46 -6.65 3.51
C CYS A 135 -21.15 -7.06 4.96
N GLY A 136 -19.89 -7.31 5.30
CA GLY A 136 -19.43 -7.60 6.67
C GLY A 136 -19.95 -8.92 7.26
N LEU A 137 -20.48 -9.84 6.44
CA LEU A 137 -20.97 -11.13 6.94
C LEU A 137 -19.81 -12.10 7.23
N GLU A 138 -19.78 -12.57 8.48
CA GLU A 138 -18.90 -13.65 8.95
C GLU A 138 -19.22 -14.98 8.25
N VAL A 139 -18.26 -15.92 8.25
CA VAL A 139 -18.37 -17.22 7.54
C VAL A 139 -19.65 -17.99 7.89
N ASP A 140 -20.03 -18.01 9.16
CA ASP A 140 -21.19 -18.73 9.69
C ASP A 140 -22.52 -18.06 9.35
N GLN A 141 -22.49 -16.80 8.95
CA GLN A 141 -23.66 -16.01 8.52
C GLN A 141 -23.90 -16.11 7.00
N ARG A 142 -22.98 -16.74 6.26
CA ARG A 142 -23.10 -16.98 4.82
C ARG A 142 -24.01 -18.17 4.52
N CYS A 143 -24.43 -18.29 3.26
CA CYS A 143 -25.22 -19.44 2.85
C CYS A 143 -24.42 -20.74 3.02
N VAL A 144 -24.93 -21.67 3.84
CA VAL A 144 -24.34 -22.99 4.07
C VAL A 144 -24.15 -23.81 2.78
N GLY A 145 -24.95 -23.55 1.75
CA GLY A 145 -24.89 -24.28 0.48
C GLY A 145 -23.82 -23.81 -0.50
N CYS A 146 -23.61 -22.49 -0.63
CA CYS A 146 -22.67 -21.93 -1.62
C CYS A 146 -21.51 -21.14 -1.01
N GLY A 147 -21.49 -20.95 0.31
CA GLY A 147 -20.46 -20.18 1.01
C GLY A 147 -20.44 -18.69 0.68
N ARG A 148 -21.47 -18.17 -0.02
CA ARG A 148 -21.56 -16.77 -0.44
C ARG A 148 -22.58 -15.97 0.40
N CYS A 149 -22.25 -14.70 0.64
CA CYS A 149 -23.16 -13.65 1.10
C CYS A 149 -24.14 -13.30 -0.05
N ASN A 150 -25.33 -12.79 0.27
CA ASN A 150 -26.32 -12.33 -0.72
C ASN A 150 -26.29 -10.79 -0.86
N CYS A 151 -25.09 -10.21 -0.84
CA CYS A 151 -24.92 -8.81 -1.20
C CYS A 151 -24.87 -8.68 -2.72
N ASP A 152 -25.05 -7.44 -3.19
CA ASP A 152 -24.95 -7.02 -4.58
C ASP A 152 -23.63 -7.43 -5.27
N GLN A 153 -22.56 -7.65 -4.52
CA GLN A 153 -21.28 -8.16 -5.04
C GLN A 153 -21.26 -9.68 -5.31
N HIS A 154 -22.17 -10.45 -4.71
CA HIS A 154 -22.19 -11.91 -4.78
C HIS A 154 -23.55 -12.49 -5.23
N ASP A 155 -24.37 -11.67 -5.89
CA ASP A 155 -25.67 -12.02 -6.44
C ASP A 155 -25.64 -13.38 -7.17
N GLY A 156 -26.47 -14.30 -6.69
CA GLY A 156 -26.53 -15.67 -7.21
C GLY A 156 -26.97 -16.72 -6.19
N CYS A 157 -27.07 -16.38 -4.91
CA CYS A 157 -27.62 -17.29 -3.90
C CYS A 157 -29.16 -17.24 -3.90
N VAL A 158 -29.80 -18.15 -4.62
CA VAL A 158 -31.22 -18.42 -4.43
C VAL A 158 -31.36 -19.24 -3.13
N ARG A 159 -31.52 -18.55 -1.98
CA ARG A 159 -31.90 -19.23 -0.73
C ARG A 159 -33.19 -20.00 -1.01
N PRO A 160 -33.27 -21.31 -0.71
CA PRO A 160 -34.54 -22.01 -0.81
C PRO A 160 -35.54 -21.31 0.10
N SER A 161 -36.57 -20.72 -0.50
CA SER A 161 -37.67 -20.10 0.23
C SER A 161 -38.21 -21.13 1.22
N VAL A 162 -38.22 -20.75 2.49
CA VAL A 162 -38.42 -21.60 3.67
C VAL A 162 -39.55 -22.64 3.47
N LEU A 163 -39.19 -23.90 3.76
CA LEU A 163 -40.02 -25.07 4.11
C LEU A 163 -41.20 -25.40 3.18
N GLN A 164 -41.01 -26.38 2.29
CA GLN A 164 -42.12 -27.24 1.89
C GLN A 164 -42.36 -28.28 3.01
N PRO A 165 -43.59 -28.38 3.55
CA PRO A 165 -43.96 -29.38 4.54
C PRO A 165 -43.87 -30.81 4.01
#